data_AF-A0A944P8I0-F1
#
_entry.id   AF-A0A944P8I0-F1
#
_cell.length_a   1.000
_cell.length_b   1.000
_cell.length_c   1.000
_cell.angle_alpha   90.00
_cell.angle_beta   90.00
_cell.angle_gamma   90.00
#
_symmetry.space_group_name_H-M   'P 1'
#
loop_
_entity.id
_entity.type
_entity.pdbx_description
1 polymer ?
#
loop_
_entity_poly.entity_id
_entity_poly.type
_entity_poly.pdbx_seq_one_letter_code
_entity_poly.pdbx_strand_id
1 'polypeptide(L)' 'MTVTDELRAQWHKERARREIVIGAIRSHLEEQPSRNAARACARHYCADITALAETVNPATNSTETPE' A
#
# COMPACT_ATOMS: atom_id res chain seq x y z
N MET A 1 -18.81 9.89 -22.45
CA MET A 1 -18.13 9.79 -21.15
C MET A 1 -17.10 10.90 -21.14
N THR A 2 -17.15 11.81 -20.16
CA THR A 2 -16.19 12.92 -20.09
C THR A 2 -14.94 12.50 -19.33
N VAL A 3 -13.83 13.22 -19.49
CA VAL A 3 -12.60 13.05 -18.71
C VAL A 3 -12.86 13.08 -17.20
N THR A 4 -13.87 13.84 -16.75
CA THR A 4 -14.31 13.90 -15.36
C THR A 4 -15.01 12.62 -14.88
N ASP A 5 -15.77 11.95 -15.74
CA ASP A 5 -16.42 10.68 -15.41
C ASP A 5 -15.38 9.54 -15.28
N GLU A 6 -14.38 9.53 -16.16
CA GLU A 6 -13.26 8.58 -16.14
C GLU A 6 -12.42 8.71 -14.87
N LEU A 7 -12.04 9.94 -14.50
CA LEU A 7 -11.28 10.20 -13.28
C LEU A 7 -12.06 9.77 -12.02
N ARG A 8 -13.38 10.01 -12.00
CA ARG A 8 -14.23 9.58 -10.89
C ARG A 8 -14.29 8.05 -10.80
N ALA A 9 -14.44 7.36 -11.93
CA ALA A 9 -14.44 5.90 -11.97
C ALA A 9 -13.10 5.31 -11.51
N GLN A 10 -11.98 5.90 -11.93
CA GLN A 10 -10.65 5.51 -11.48
C GLN A 10 -10.48 5.70 -9.97
N TRP A 11 -10.92 6.85 -9.44
CA TRP A 11 -10.87 7.12 -8.00
C TRP A 11 -11.69 6.12 -7.19
N HIS A 12 -12.91 5.79 -7.63
CA HIS A 12 -13.73 4.76 -6.98
C HIS A 12 -13.08 3.39 -7.00
N LYS A 13 -12.46 3.00 -8.12
CA LYS A 13 -11.74 1.73 -8.24
C LYS A 13 -10.57 1.65 -7.27
N GLU A 14 -9.74 2.69 -7.20
CA GLU A 14 -8.59 2.71 -6.29
C GLU A 14 -9.04 2.76 -4.83
N ARG A 15 -10.12 3.49 -4.53
CA ARG A 15 -10.72 3.49 -3.19
C ARG A 15 -11.21 2.10 -2.78
N ALA A 16 -11.96 1.43 -3.66
CA ALA A 16 -12.48 0.08 -3.39
C ALA A 16 -11.34 -0.92 -3.15
N ARG A 17 -10.29 -0.88 -3.99
CA ARG A 17 -9.09 -1.69 -3.80
C ARG A 17 -8.46 -1.44 -2.42
N ARG A 18 -8.28 -0.17 -2.05
CA ARG A 18 -7.69 0.20 -0.76
C ARG A 18 -8.54 -0.29 0.42
N GLU A 19 -9.87 -0.18 0.33
CA GLU A 19 -10.78 -0.65 1.37
C GLU A 19 -10.68 -2.16 1.58
N ILE A 20 -10.60 -2.95 0.50
CA ILE A 20 -10.42 -4.41 0.57
C ILE A 20 -9.11 -4.75 1.27
N VAL A 21 -8.00 -4.13 0.87
CA VAL A 21 -6.67 -4.39 1.46
C VAL A 21 -6.66 -4.06 2.95
N ILE A 22 -7.19 -2.90 3.33
CA ILE A 22 -7.27 -2.50 4.75
C ILE A 22 -8.19 -3.44 5.54
N GLY A 23 -9.28 -3.94 4.94
CA GLY A 23 -10.14 -4.94 5.55
C GLY A 23 -9.41 -6.24 5.85
N ALA A 24 -8.60 -6.74 4.90
CA ALA A 24 -7.78 -7.94 5.11
C ALA A 24 -6.73 -7.76 6.22
N ILE A 25 -6.02 -6.63 6.24
CA ILE A 25 -5.06 -6.31 7.30
C ILE A 25 -5.79 -6.26 8.65
N ARG A 26 -6.97 -5.65 8.72
CA ARG A 26 -7.77 -5.61 9.96
C ARG A 26 -8.10 -7.02 10.46
N SER A 27 -8.60 -7.90 9.60
CA SER A 27 -8.94 -9.29 9.98
C SER A 27 -7.73 -9.98 10.62
N HIS A 28 -6.56 -9.88 10.00
CA HIS A 28 -5.35 -10.50 10.54
C HIS A 28 -4.90 -9.87 11.87
N LEU A 29 -5.07 -8.56 12.04
CA LEU A 29 -4.79 -7.89 13.32
C LEU A 29 -5.73 -8.32 14.45
N GLU A 30 -6.98 -8.63 14.12
CA GLU A 30 -8.01 -9.11 15.07
C GLU A 30 -7.74 -10.55 15.53
N GLU A 31 -7.08 -11.36 14.70
CA GLU A 31 -6.67 -12.75 15.02
C GLU A 31 -5.48 -12.82 16.00
N GLN A 32 -4.82 -11.70 16.28
CA GLN A 32 -3.62 -11.70 17.11
C GLN A 32 -3.94 -12.00 18.57
N PRO A 33 -3.11 -12.80 19.27
CA PRO A 33 -3.42 -13.30 20.62
C PRO A 33 -3.39 -12.21 21.70
N SER A 34 -2.91 -11.01 21.39
CA SER A 34 -2.90 -9.88 22.31
C SER A 34 -2.77 -8.54 21.58
N ARG A 35 -3.07 -7.45 22.29
CA ARG A 35 -2.86 -6.08 21.79
C ARG A 35 -1.40 -5.81 21.39
N ASN A 36 -0.44 -6.39 22.09
CA ASN A 36 0.98 -6.20 21.77
C ASN A 36 1.37 -6.98 20.51
N ALA A 37 0.83 -8.18 20.32
CA ALA A 37 0.99 -8.95 19.08
C ALA A 37 0.35 -8.23 17.88
N ALA A 38 -0.86 -7.67 18.04
CA ALA A 38 -1.50 -6.81 17.03
C ALA A 38 -0.62 -5.62 16.64
N ARG A 39 -0.02 -4.92 17.61
CA ARG A 39 0.89 -3.81 17.31
C ARG A 39 2.17 -4.26 16.60
N ALA A 40 2.71 -5.43 16.94
CA ALA A 40 3.87 -5.99 16.26
C ALA A 40 3.54 -6.34 14.81
N CYS A 41 2.43 -7.05 14.59
CA CYS A 41 1.90 -7.36 13.25
C CYS A 41 1.70 -6.09 12.41
N ALA A 42 1.07 -5.05 12.97
CA ALA A 42 0.88 -3.78 12.26
C ALA A 42 2.20 -3.12 11.85
N ARG A 43 3.24 -3.17 12.69
CA ARG A 43 4.57 -2.64 12.35
C ARG A 43 5.22 -3.41 11.20
N HIS A 44 5.03 -4.73 11.13
CA HIS A 44 5.52 -5.54 10.01
C HIS A 44 4.86 -5.11 8.70
N TYR A 45 3.54 -4.96 8.67
CA TYR A 45 2.86 -4.42 7.49
C TYR A 45 3.40 -3.06 7.05
N CYS A 46 3.65 -2.14 7.98
CA CYS A 46 4.24 -0.84 7.63
C CYS A 46 5.64 -0.98 7.01
N ALA A 47 6.47 -1.87 7.56
CA ALA A 47 7.81 -2.14 7.04
C ALA A 47 7.74 -2.75 5.63
N ASP A 48 6.90 -3.76 5.43
CA ASP A 48 6.75 -4.45 4.15
C ASP A 48 6.23 -3.51 3.06
N ILE A 49 5.25 -2.66 3.39
CA ILE A 49 4.72 -1.65 2.45
C ILE A 49 5.79 -0.63 2.07
N THR A 50 6.61 -0.20 3.05
CA THR A 50 7.72 0.74 2.79
C THR A 50 8.76 0.11 1.88
N ALA A 51 9.19 -1.12 2.18
CA ALA A 51 10.14 -1.86 1.36
C ALA A 51 9.60 -2.10 -0.07
N LEU A 52 8.31 -2.47 -0.20
CA LEU A 52 7.66 -2.58 -1.50
C LEU A 52 7.71 -1.27 -2.30
N ALA A 53 7.47 -0.14 -1.65
CA ALA A 53 7.53 1.17 -2.32
C ALA A 53 8.92 1.48 -2.88
N GLU A 54 9.99 1.08 -2.18
CA GLU A 54 11.37 1.20 -2.66
C GLU A 54 11.63 0.30 -3.89
N THR A 55 11.03 -0.89 -3.95
CA THR A 55 11.19 -1.79 -5.12
C THR A 55 10.39 -1.34 -6.35
N VAL A 56 9.25 -0.68 -6.15
CA VAL A 56 8.37 -0.23 -7.24
C VAL A 56 8.85 1.08 -7.87
N ASN A 57 9.73 1.84 -7.20
CA ASN A 57 10.38 3.04 -7.73
C ASN A 57 11.89 2.80 -8.03
N PRO A 58 12.27 2.12 -9.12
CA PRO A 58 13.67 1.96 -9.50
C PRO A 58 14.34 3.25 -10.03
N ALA A 59 13.60 4.36 -10.19
CA ALA A 59 14.04 5.54 -10.94
C ALA A 59 14.34 6.76 -10.05
N THR A 60 15.44 6.71 -9.30
CA THR A 60 16.28 7.91 -9.02
C THR A 60 17.79 7.62 -8.99
N ASN A 61 18.25 6.37 -9.15
CA ASN A 61 19.68 6.02 -9.11
C ASN A 61 20.28 5.64 -10.47
N SER A 62 19.72 6.14 -11.57
CA SER A 62 20.28 5.90 -12.93
C SER A 62 20.28 7.16 -13.76
N THR A 63 21.05 8.15 -13.31
CA THR A 63 21.69 9.18 -14.14
C THR A 63 23.06 9.52 -13.57
N GLU A 64 23.94 8.52 -13.45
CA GLU A 64 25.38 8.75 -13.54
C GLU A 64 25.80 8.23 -14.93
N THR A 65 25.86 9.15 -15.89
CA THR A 65 26.57 8.93 -17.14
C THR A 65 28.05 9.19 -16.83
N PRO A 66 28.95 8.19 -16.93
CA PRO A 66 30.38 8.47 -16.87
C PRO A 66 30.77 9.15 -18.19
N GLU A 67 31.38 10.34 -18.08
CA GLU A 67 32.11 10.99 -19.18
C GLU A 67 33.38 10.19 -19.57
#